data_AF-A0A7C7KN06-F1
#
_entry.id   AF-A0A7C7KN06-F1
#
_cell.length_a   1.000
_cell.length_b   1.000
_cell.length_c   1.000
_cell.angle_alpha   90.00
_cell.angle_beta   90.00
_cell.angle_gamma   90.00
#
_symmetry.space_group_name_H-M   'P 1'
#
loop_
_entity.id
_entity.type
_entity.pdbx_description
1 polymer ?
#
loop_
_entity_poly.entity_id
_entity_poly.type
_entity_poly.pdbx_seq_one_letter_code
_entity_poly.pdbx_strand_id
1 'polypeptide(L)'
;SRTAGLSGGIVAHYFGDKAGLLAATMRSLAQDLLAETVHRLKAAATPAERIDAVILANFSPGQNDPETVSAWLAFWAEARTVPALWRIQKINERRLLSNLRHAFKQVLPDADAQMAATGLAAMIEGLWLRCALSDDLLTIDEARAIARDYVTRCLA
;
A
#
# COMPACT_ATOMS: atom_id res chain seq x y z
N SER A 1 3.77 -8.46 -25.17
CA SER A 1 5.22 -8.75 -25.00
C SER A 1 6.12 -7.73 -25.69
N ARG A 2 5.76 -6.44 -25.72
CA ARG A 2 6.48 -5.45 -26.56
C ARG A 2 6.59 -4.06 -25.91
N THR A 3 6.82 -4.02 -24.59
CA THR A 3 6.88 -2.74 -23.84
C THR A 3 8.25 -2.46 -23.22
N ALA A 4 9.10 -3.47 -23.09
CA ALA A 4 10.54 -3.30 -22.97
C ALA A 4 11.15 -4.11 -24.12
N GLY A 5 12.23 -3.66 -24.76
CA GLY A 5 12.93 -4.39 -25.83
C GLY A 5 13.57 -5.73 -25.40
N LEU A 6 13.01 -6.38 -24.37
CA LEU A 6 13.41 -7.66 -23.83
C LEU A 6 12.67 -8.75 -24.59
N SER A 7 13.43 -9.61 -25.29
CA SER A 7 12.87 -10.81 -25.91
C SER A 7 12.26 -11.72 -24.83
N GLY A 8 11.23 -12.49 -25.19
CA GLY A 8 10.60 -13.44 -24.26
C GLY A 8 11.59 -14.43 -23.62
N GLY A 9 12.74 -14.68 -24.28
CA GLY A 9 13.82 -15.50 -23.76
C GLY A 9 14.59 -14.88 -22.60
N ILE A 10 14.77 -13.55 -22.54
CA ILE A 10 15.44 -12.88 -21.41
C ILE A 10 14.54 -12.90 -20.17
N VAL A 11 13.23 -12.68 -20.35
CA VAL A 11 12.27 -12.74 -19.23
C VAL A 11 12.23 -14.14 -18.62
N ALA A 12 12.20 -15.19 -19.45
CA ALA A 12 12.23 -16.57 -18.98
C ALA A 12 13.55 -16.92 -18.25
N HIS A 13 14.68 -16.38 -18.71
CA HIS A 13 15.99 -16.63 -18.08
C HIS A 13 16.12 -16.02 -16.68
N TYR A 14 15.67 -14.77 -16.48
CA TYR A 14 15.81 -14.08 -15.18
C TYR A 14 14.65 -14.32 -14.21
N PHE A 15 13.45 -14.53 -14.73
CA PHE A 15 12.24 -14.60 -13.91
C PHE A 15 11.48 -15.93 -14.00
N GLY A 16 11.94 -16.86 -14.84
CA GLY A 16 11.28 -18.13 -15.08
C GLY A 16 10.05 -17.98 -15.99
N ASP A 17 9.01 -17.30 -15.49
CA ASP A 17 7.75 -17.09 -16.20
C ASP A 17 7.14 -15.70 -15.91
N LYS A 18 5.93 -15.47 -16.45
CA LYS A 18 5.16 -14.23 -16.23
C LYS A 18 4.88 -13.99 -14.74
N ALA A 19 4.58 -15.06 -13.99
CA ALA A 19 4.27 -14.97 -12.57
C ALA A 19 5.51 -14.57 -11.75
N GLY A 20 6.69 -15.08 -12.13
CA GLY A 20 7.97 -14.71 -11.54
C GLY A 20 8.36 -13.26 -11.83
N LEU A 21 8.10 -12.76 -13.04
CA LEU A 21 8.31 -11.34 -13.37
C LEU A 21 7.39 -10.46 -12.52
N LEU A 22 6.09 -10.77 -12.48
CA LEU A 22 5.12 -10.05 -11.67
C LEU A 22 5.50 -10.09 -10.17
N ALA A 23 5.96 -11.23 -9.66
CA ALA A 23 6.42 -11.35 -8.29
C ALA A 23 7.69 -10.54 -8.01
N ALA A 24 8.60 -10.40 -8.97
CA ALA A 24 9.77 -9.54 -8.83
C ALA A 24 9.38 -8.06 -8.83
N THR A 25 8.55 -7.63 -9.78
CA THR A 25 8.01 -6.25 -9.83
C THR A 25 7.30 -5.90 -8.53
N MET A 26 6.42 -6.77 -8.05
CA MET A 26 5.66 -6.51 -6.82
C MET A 26 6.50 -6.52 -5.56
N ARG A 27 7.62 -7.26 -5.53
CA ARG A 27 8.60 -7.14 -4.45
C ARG A 27 9.29 -5.79 -4.47
N SER A 28 9.65 -5.28 -5.64
CA SER A 28 10.25 -3.95 -5.77
C SER A 28 9.28 -2.87 -5.27
N LEU A 29 8.05 -2.86 -5.78
CA LEU A 29 7.04 -1.87 -5.37
C LEU A 29 6.73 -1.93 -3.86
N ALA A 30 6.67 -3.15 -3.30
CA ALA A 30 6.51 -3.34 -1.86
C ALA A 30 7.71 -2.84 -1.03
N GLN A 31 8.93 -2.93 -1.59
CA GLN A 31 10.15 -2.40 -0.96
C GLN A 31 10.18 -0.88 -1.02
N ASP A 32 9.75 -0.28 -2.13
CA ASP A 32 9.65 1.17 -2.29
C ASP A 32 8.64 1.77 -1.31
N LEU A 33 7.44 1.18 -1.22
CA LEU A 33 6.43 1.57 -0.22
C LEU A 33 6.94 1.42 1.21
N LEU A 34 7.68 0.35 1.51
CA LEU A 34 8.30 0.16 2.83
C LEU A 34 9.33 1.26 3.11
N ALA A 35 10.21 1.55 2.15
CA ALA A 35 11.25 2.56 2.31
C ALA A 35 10.64 3.94 2.57
N GLU A 36 9.60 4.30 1.82
CA GLU A 36 8.85 5.55 2.01
C GLU A 36 8.18 5.60 3.39
N THR A 37 7.53 4.51 3.80
CA THR A 37 6.90 4.40 5.12
C THR A 37 7.94 4.58 6.23
N VAL A 38 9.08 3.90 6.14
CA VAL A 38 10.17 4.00 7.12
C VAL A 38 10.75 5.41 7.15
N HIS A 39 10.95 6.05 5.99
CA HIS A 39 11.45 7.41 5.90
C HIS A 39 10.53 8.39 6.65
N ARG A 40 9.23 8.34 6.38
CA ARG A 40 8.24 9.21 7.05
C ARG A 40 8.10 8.92 8.54
N LEU A 41 8.12 7.64 8.93
CA LEU A 41 8.04 7.24 10.33
C LEU A 41 9.23 7.72 11.17
N LYS A 42 10.42 7.95 10.57
CA LYS A 42 11.58 8.52 11.28
C LYS A 42 11.37 9.98 11.67
N ALA A 43 10.53 10.72 10.93
CA ALA A 43 10.23 12.12 11.21
C ALA A 43 9.04 12.31 12.16
N ALA A 44 8.28 11.24 12.43
CA ALA A 44 7.09 11.29 13.29
C ALA A 44 7.46 11.16 14.78
N ALA A 45 7.02 12.12 15.59
CA ALA A 45 7.25 12.19 17.03
C ALA A 45 6.03 11.76 17.86
N THR A 46 4.81 11.87 17.31
CA THR A 46 3.56 11.54 18.01
C THR A 46 2.83 10.34 17.39
N PRO A 47 1.93 9.66 18.13
CA PRO A 47 1.08 8.60 17.56
C PRO A 47 0.28 9.08 16.34
N ALA A 48 -0.25 10.30 16.38
CA ALA A 48 -0.98 10.89 15.26
C ALA A 48 -0.09 11.11 14.03
N GLU A 49 1.11 11.66 14.22
CA GLU A 49 2.08 11.83 13.11
C GLU A 49 2.55 10.48 12.54
N ARG A 50 2.64 9.43 13.37
CA ARG A 50 2.97 8.08 12.89
C ARG A 50 1.86 7.49 12.02
N ILE A 51 0.59 7.72 12.37
CA ILE A 51 -0.54 7.33 11.54
C ILE A 51 -0.52 8.13 10.22
N ASP A 52 -0.30 9.44 10.30
CA ASP A 52 -0.22 10.30 9.11
C ASP A 52 0.94 9.92 8.20
N ALA A 53 2.09 9.54 8.75
CA ALA A 53 3.23 9.04 7.99
C ALA A 53 2.89 7.81 7.15
N VAL A 54 2.07 6.89 7.70
CA VAL A 54 1.59 5.71 6.98
C VAL A 54 0.59 6.10 5.88
N ILE A 55 -0.35 7.01 6.17
CA ILE A 55 -1.29 7.54 5.16
C ILE A 55 -0.49 8.15 4.00
N LEU A 56 0.41 9.08 4.29
CA LEU A 56 1.21 9.78 3.28
C LEU A 56 2.10 8.83 2.45
N ALA A 57 2.63 7.75 3.04
CA ALA A 57 3.44 6.78 2.28
C ALA A 57 2.61 6.04 1.22
N ASN A 58 1.38 5.63 1.56
CA ASN A 58 0.47 4.93 0.64
C ASN A 58 -0.06 5.85 -0.47
N PHE A 59 -0.07 7.16 -0.24
CA PHE A 59 -0.44 8.18 -1.22
C PHE A 59 0.76 8.93 -1.82
N SER A 60 1.97 8.35 -1.73
CA SER A 60 3.18 8.98 -2.29
C SER A 60 3.14 8.99 -3.83
N PRO A 61 3.86 9.91 -4.52
CA PRO A 61 3.86 9.98 -5.98
C PRO A 61 4.22 8.66 -6.65
N GLY A 62 5.20 7.93 -6.10
CA GLY A 62 5.61 6.61 -6.62
C GLY A 62 4.63 5.47 -6.33
N GLN A 63 3.52 5.71 -5.62
CA GLN A 63 2.40 4.77 -5.51
C GLN A 63 1.21 5.18 -6.39
N ASN A 64 1.24 6.37 -6.96
CA ASN A 64 0.16 6.92 -7.78
C ASN A 64 0.58 7.15 -9.23
N ASP A 65 1.81 6.80 -9.60
CA ASP A 65 2.21 6.82 -10.99
C ASP A 65 1.47 5.72 -11.79
N PRO A 66 1.16 5.96 -13.08
CA PRO A 66 0.35 5.03 -13.87
C PRO A 66 0.92 3.62 -13.99
N GLU A 67 2.24 3.46 -13.99
CA GLU A 67 2.89 2.15 -14.12
C GLU A 67 2.76 1.34 -12.84
N THR A 68 3.00 1.97 -11.68
CA THR A 68 2.81 1.37 -10.36
C THR A 68 1.35 1.00 -10.12
N VAL A 69 0.41 1.88 -10.48
CA VAL A 69 -1.03 1.60 -10.39
C VAL A 69 -1.39 0.35 -11.19
N SER A 70 -0.96 0.30 -12.46
CA SER A 70 -1.21 -0.85 -13.34
C SER A 70 -0.64 -2.15 -12.78
N ALA A 71 0.57 -2.11 -12.21
CA ALA A 71 1.22 -3.25 -11.60
C ALA A 71 0.45 -3.77 -10.37
N TRP A 72 -0.01 -2.88 -9.47
CA TRP A 72 -0.82 -3.25 -8.31
C TRP A 72 -2.15 -3.90 -8.72
N LEU A 73 -2.85 -3.36 -9.72
CA LEU A 73 -4.09 -3.92 -10.23
C LEU A 73 -3.89 -5.30 -10.85
N ALA A 74 -2.85 -5.46 -11.69
CA ALA A 74 -2.49 -6.75 -12.27
C ALA A 74 -2.10 -7.77 -11.19
N PHE A 75 -1.43 -7.32 -10.15
CA PHE A 75 -1.09 -8.15 -9.00
C PHE A 75 -2.32 -8.63 -8.24
N TRP A 76 -3.25 -7.75 -7.88
CA TRP A 76 -4.44 -8.17 -7.12
C TRP A 76 -5.33 -9.14 -7.90
N ALA A 77 -5.37 -9.04 -9.24
CA ALA A 77 -6.06 -10.00 -10.08
C ALA A 77 -5.50 -11.43 -9.97
N GLU A 78 -4.19 -11.57 -9.73
CA GLU A 78 -3.46 -12.86 -9.72
C GLU A 78 -3.08 -13.33 -8.30
N ALA A 79 -3.14 -12.45 -7.30
CA ALA A 79 -2.60 -12.70 -5.96
C ALA A 79 -3.28 -13.87 -5.23
N ARG A 80 -4.54 -14.19 -5.57
CA ARG A 80 -5.29 -15.29 -4.97
C ARG A 80 -4.95 -16.66 -5.58
N THR A 81 -4.49 -16.68 -6.82
CA THR A 81 -4.21 -17.91 -7.58
C THR A 81 -2.72 -18.25 -7.60
N VAL A 82 -1.83 -17.25 -7.47
CA VAL A 82 -0.38 -17.44 -7.48
C VAL A 82 0.19 -17.39 -6.06
N PRO A 83 0.70 -18.50 -5.49
CA PRO A 83 1.16 -18.56 -4.10
C PRO A 83 2.28 -17.55 -3.74
N ALA A 84 3.19 -17.29 -4.69
CA ALA A 84 4.26 -16.32 -4.48
C ALA A 84 3.73 -14.89 -4.31
N LEU A 85 2.70 -14.53 -5.08
CA LEU A 85 2.04 -13.22 -5.00
C LEU A 85 1.20 -13.10 -3.73
N TRP A 86 0.47 -14.17 -3.36
CA TRP A 86 -0.26 -14.22 -2.10
C TRP A 86 0.64 -13.94 -0.89
N ARG A 87 1.84 -14.52 -0.87
CA ARG A 87 2.82 -14.29 0.19
C ARG A 87 3.22 -12.81 0.28
N ILE A 88 3.41 -12.13 -0.85
CA ILE A 88 3.73 -10.70 -0.89
C ILE A 88 2.55 -9.88 -0.33
N GLN A 89 1.32 -10.16 -0.75
CA GLN A 89 0.11 -9.49 -0.25
C GLN A 89 0.02 -9.60 1.27
N LYS A 90 0.17 -10.81 1.81
CA LYS A 90 0.12 -11.03 3.27
C LYS A 90 1.21 -10.27 4.03
N ILE A 91 2.40 -10.11 3.45
CA ILE A 91 3.48 -9.36 4.09
C ILE A 91 3.14 -7.87 4.13
N ASN A 92 2.65 -7.31 3.02
CA ASN A 92 2.31 -5.89 2.92
C ASN A 92 1.13 -5.53 3.84
N GLU A 93 0.05 -6.31 3.79
CA GLU A 93 -1.12 -6.15 4.67
C GLU A 93 -0.71 -6.18 6.15
N ARG A 94 0.11 -7.16 6.56
CA ARG A 94 0.58 -7.26 7.95
C ARG A 94 1.42 -6.07 8.38
N ARG A 95 2.29 -5.55 7.49
CA ARG A 95 3.12 -4.37 7.79
C ARG A 95 2.27 -3.12 7.97
N LEU A 96 1.30 -2.90 7.08
CA LEU A 96 0.36 -1.78 7.17
C LEU A 96 -0.40 -1.84 8.51
N LEU A 97 -1.06 -2.96 8.79
CA LEU A 97 -1.82 -3.16 10.03
C LEU A 97 -0.95 -3.02 11.28
N SER A 98 0.27 -3.56 11.27
CA SER A 98 1.17 -3.50 12.43
C SER A 98 1.62 -2.07 12.73
N ASN A 99 1.95 -1.29 11.69
CA ASN A 99 2.34 0.12 11.88
C ASN A 99 1.18 0.96 12.43
N LEU A 100 -0.03 0.79 11.86
CA LEU A 100 -1.22 1.50 12.31
C LEU A 100 -1.61 1.11 13.74
N ARG A 101 -1.71 -0.19 14.03
CA ARG A 101 -2.07 -0.67 15.38
C ARG A 101 -1.05 -0.23 16.41
N HIS A 102 0.24 -0.24 16.09
CA HIS A 102 1.28 0.23 17.00
C HIS A 102 1.08 1.70 17.41
N ALA A 103 0.66 2.57 16.48
CA ALA A 103 0.36 3.96 16.79
C ALA A 103 -0.97 4.09 17.56
N PHE A 104 -2.05 3.45 17.10
CA PHE A 104 -3.35 3.51 17.77
C PHE A 104 -3.32 2.99 19.21
N LYS A 105 -2.56 1.92 19.50
CA LYS A 105 -2.42 1.37 20.87
C LYS A 105 -1.82 2.33 21.89
N GLN A 106 -1.21 3.42 21.46
CA GLN A 106 -0.65 4.44 22.36
C GLN A 106 -1.71 5.43 22.85
N VAL A 107 -2.87 5.45 22.20
CA VAL A 107 -3.95 6.43 22.43
C VAL A 107 -5.32 5.78 22.61
N LEU A 108 -5.46 4.47 22.33
CA LEU A 108 -6.71 3.71 22.45
C LEU A 108 -6.49 2.38 23.20
N PRO A 109 -7.54 1.82 23.83
CA PRO A 109 -7.55 0.43 24.29
C PRO A 109 -7.24 -0.57 23.16
N ASP A 110 -6.71 -1.75 23.49
CA ASP A 110 -6.20 -2.69 22.47
C ASP A 110 -7.26 -3.15 21.45
N ALA A 111 -8.50 -3.37 21.91
CA ALA A 111 -9.60 -3.78 21.04
C ALA A 111 -9.97 -2.66 20.04
N ASP A 112 -10.09 -1.43 20.52
CA ASP A 112 -10.41 -0.26 19.71
C ASP A 112 -9.27 0.07 18.75
N ALA A 113 -8.02 -0.04 19.21
CA ALA A 113 -6.85 0.13 18.36
C ALA A 113 -6.78 -0.89 17.21
N GLN A 114 -7.15 -2.15 17.47
CA GLN A 114 -7.24 -3.18 16.43
C GLN A 114 -8.34 -2.83 15.41
N MET A 115 -9.50 -2.38 15.88
CA MET A 115 -10.61 -1.98 15.02
C MET A 115 -10.25 -0.77 14.16
N ALA A 116 -9.72 0.30 14.78
CA ALA A 116 -9.29 1.53 14.11
C ALA A 116 -8.19 1.26 13.07
N ALA A 117 -7.18 0.44 13.41
CA ALA A 117 -6.13 0.07 12.46
C ALA A 117 -6.68 -0.70 11.25
N THR A 118 -7.62 -1.62 11.48
CA THR A 118 -8.26 -2.42 10.43
C THR A 118 -9.11 -1.54 9.52
N GLY A 119 -9.93 -0.65 10.10
CA GLY A 119 -10.77 0.27 9.35
C GLY A 119 -9.96 1.27 8.54
N LEU A 120 -8.90 1.84 9.10
CA LEU A 120 -8.02 2.76 8.36
C LEU A 120 -7.26 2.04 7.23
N ALA A 121 -6.77 0.82 7.45
CA ALA A 121 -6.10 0.06 6.40
C ALA A 121 -7.03 -0.21 5.20
N ALA A 122 -8.26 -0.67 5.47
CA ALA A 122 -9.26 -0.89 4.42
C ALA A 122 -9.66 0.42 3.71
N MET A 123 -9.73 1.53 4.45
CA MET A 123 -10.02 2.85 3.89
C MET A 123 -8.90 3.34 2.98
N ILE A 124 -7.64 3.20 3.38
CA ILE A 124 -6.47 3.57 2.54
C ILE A 124 -6.53 2.81 1.21
N GLU A 125 -6.70 1.49 1.24
CA GLU A 125 -6.78 0.68 0.02
C GLU A 125 -7.97 1.10 -0.87
N GLY A 126 -9.14 1.31 -0.27
CA GLY A 126 -10.35 1.71 -1.00
C GLY A 126 -10.30 3.12 -1.58
N LEU A 127 -9.65 4.07 -0.90
CA LEU A 127 -9.46 5.44 -1.38
C LEU A 127 -8.40 5.47 -2.48
N TRP A 128 -7.28 4.78 -2.28
CA TRP A 128 -6.24 4.64 -3.31
C TRP A 128 -6.82 4.05 -4.60
N LEU A 129 -7.64 3.00 -4.51
CA LEU A 129 -8.27 2.38 -5.67
C LEU A 129 -9.21 3.36 -6.41
N ARG A 130 -9.93 4.22 -5.69
CA ARG A 130 -10.79 5.24 -6.29
C ARG A 130 -9.97 6.30 -7.03
N CYS A 131 -8.90 6.80 -6.42
CA CYS A 131 -7.98 7.72 -7.08
C CYS A 131 -7.32 7.09 -8.32
N ALA A 132 -6.98 5.80 -8.24
CA ALA A 132 -6.33 5.06 -9.31
C ALA A 132 -7.23 4.78 -10.52
N LEU A 133 -8.56 4.73 -10.34
CA LEU A 133 -9.52 4.35 -11.38
C LEU A 133 -10.43 5.48 -11.83
N SER A 134 -10.34 6.67 -11.25
CA SER A 134 -11.27 7.78 -11.53
C SER A 134 -10.52 9.11 -11.59
N ASP A 135 -10.55 9.77 -12.74
CA ASP A 135 -9.84 11.05 -12.94
C ASP A 135 -10.52 12.24 -12.25
N ASP A 136 -11.83 12.16 -11.93
CA ASP A 136 -12.62 13.32 -11.47
C ASP A 136 -13.43 13.09 -10.17
N LEU A 137 -13.37 11.91 -9.56
CA LEU A 137 -14.22 11.60 -8.39
C LEU A 137 -13.55 11.87 -7.04
N LEU A 138 -12.22 11.76 -6.96
CA LEU A 138 -11.49 11.89 -5.71
C LEU A 138 -10.01 12.19 -5.98
N THR A 139 -9.55 13.36 -5.56
CA THR A 139 -8.13 13.72 -5.58
C THR A 139 -7.36 13.01 -4.46
N ILE A 140 -6.04 12.88 -4.62
CA ILE A 140 -5.16 12.31 -3.59
C ILE A 140 -5.20 13.15 -2.30
N ASP A 141 -5.36 14.48 -2.39
CA ASP A 141 -5.50 15.35 -1.21
C ASP A 141 -6.81 15.09 -0.47
N GLU A 142 -7.92 14.94 -1.18
CA GLU A 142 -9.21 14.58 -0.58
C GLU A 142 -9.18 13.19 0.05
N ALA A 143 -8.57 12.20 -0.61
CA ALA A 143 -8.36 10.87 -0.04
C ALA A 143 -7.59 10.93 1.30
N ARG A 144 -6.50 11.70 1.35
CA ARG A 144 -5.75 11.93 2.60
C ARG A 144 -6.60 12.61 3.67
N ALA A 145 -7.41 13.60 3.29
CA ALA A 145 -8.30 14.29 4.21
C ALA A 145 -9.36 13.35 4.80
N ILE A 146 -9.98 12.49 3.98
CA ILE A 146 -10.96 11.48 4.43
C ILE A 146 -10.33 10.49 5.39
N ALA A 147 -9.13 9.98 5.07
CA ALA A 147 -8.40 9.07 5.96
C ALA A 147 -8.07 9.73 7.32
N ARG A 148 -7.69 11.01 7.31
CA ARG A 148 -7.44 11.79 8.54
C ARG A 148 -8.72 12.05 9.35
N ASP A 149 -9.84 12.36 8.69
CA ASP A 149 -11.13 12.52 9.37
C ASP A 149 -11.55 11.24 10.11
N TYR A 150 -11.35 10.07 9.49
CA TYR A 150 -11.57 8.78 10.16
C TYR A 150 -10.70 8.62 11.41
N VAL A 151 -9.43 9.00 11.35
CA VAL A 151 -8.53 8.97 12.53
C VAL A 151 -9.06 9.88 13.63
N THR A 152 -9.44 11.12 13.30
CA THR A 152 -10.01 12.08 14.26
C THR A 152 -11.24 11.49 14.95
N ARG A 153 -12.16 10.85 14.21
CA ARG A 153 -13.36 10.21 14.78
C ARG A 153 -13.05 9.02 15.67
N CYS A 154 -11.96 8.30 15.43
CA CYS A 154 -11.55 7.19 16.29
C CYS A 154 -10.92 7.67 17.61
N LEU A 155 -10.44 8.91 17.66
CA LEU A 155 -9.73 9.48 18.82
C LEU A 155 -10.59 10.45 19.65
N ALA A 156 -11.80 10.77 19.18
CA ALA A 156 -12.77 11.60 19.88
C ALA A 156 -13.53 10.78 20.94
#